data_AF-A0A922LFS1-F1
#
_entry.id   AF-A0A922LFS1-F1
#
_cell.length_a   1.000
_cell.length_b   1.000
_cell.length_c   1.000
_cell.angle_alpha   90.00
_cell.angle_beta   90.00
_cell.angle_gamma   90.00
#
_symmetry.space_group_name_H-M   'P 1'
#
loop_
_entity.id
_entity.type
_entity.pdbx_description
1 polymer ?
#
loop_
_entity_poly.entity_id
_entity_poly.type
_entity_poly.pdbx_seq_one_letter_code
_entity_poly.pdbx_strand_id
1 'polypeptide(L)'
;MDVESPESEQLLVEEYKNQGNSCYKQGMYNEAIAWYTKGIEIDSTNVFLYNNRSAAYLMINKPLDAYKDASRFCFHSFQINYLLHRSISLDSQNVKSILRCLKCCLILGDLNEAKRLCSMVRQLEPTNMEFSSLLQKIELLSETHRSYEDKLSTSDFRHALHLITKCIELAPASLSFNLQKLNILIQLKRFSEAKILVENLLHSHSSSVDLLFYRGLCLYYLDHLDKAIVHFQHVLRLHPDHIETQKVYKRAKNLLKYKEEGNTFIHDHKYSQALEAYTKALEVDPSHDMINAKLYCNRACALFYLDRFDEALNDCDNAISLEPNYLKARIRRARCYSSLEEYEKAVEEWTAVVKLDGSQENKKSLQAAKSALSVSQRDYYKILGLKKNASSDDIKQAYRKSALLYHPDRHTSADEATVKEKERKFKEIGEAYSILSDPVKRRQYDNGELSGDDAFGQGNVSAHNLFTQVFPGFGTSTVHFYFG
;
A
#
# COMPACT_ATOMS: atom_id res chain seq x y z
N MET A 1 -32.77 -61.82 -10.64
CA MET A 1 -33.28 -60.52 -11.11
C MET A 1 -34.58 -60.33 -10.38
N ASP A 2 -34.48 -59.94 -9.12
CA ASP A 2 -35.66 -59.72 -8.28
C ASP A 2 -36.20 -58.34 -8.62
N VAL A 3 -37.44 -58.31 -9.07
CA VAL A 3 -38.21 -57.09 -9.28
C VAL A 3 -38.54 -56.58 -7.87
N GLU A 4 -37.76 -55.63 -7.35
CA GLU A 4 -38.11 -54.91 -6.12
C GLU A 4 -39.52 -54.34 -6.30
N SER A 5 -40.44 -54.72 -5.41
CA SER A 5 -41.81 -54.24 -5.51
C SER A 5 -41.85 -52.75 -5.13
N PRO A 6 -42.72 -51.93 -5.74
CA PRO A 6 -42.85 -50.51 -5.39
C PRO A 6 -43.12 -50.25 -3.89
N GLU A 7 -43.71 -51.23 -3.20
CA GLU A 7 -43.95 -51.18 -1.75
C GLU A 7 -42.65 -51.35 -0.93
N SER A 8 -41.70 -52.14 -1.42
CA SER A 8 -40.39 -52.33 -0.76
C SER A 8 -39.52 -51.07 -0.84
N GLU A 9 -39.55 -50.36 -1.98
CA GLU A 9 -38.86 -49.08 -2.16
C GLU A 9 -39.43 -47.99 -1.26
N GLN A 10 -40.76 -47.91 -1.11
CA GLN A 10 -41.41 -46.93 -0.22
C GLN A 10 -41.07 -47.13 1.26
N LEU A 11 -41.01 -48.39 1.72
CA LEU A 11 -40.59 -48.72 3.08
C LEU A 11 -39.14 -48.30 3.34
N LEU A 12 -38.26 -48.51 2.36
CA LEU A 12 -36.86 -48.15 2.44
C LEU A 12 -36.65 -46.62 2.48
N VAL A 13 -37.41 -45.88 1.67
CA VAL A 13 -37.44 -44.40 1.69
C VAL A 13 -37.86 -43.87 3.07
N GLU A 14 -38.87 -44.48 3.69
CA GLU A 14 -39.35 -44.10 5.01
C GLU A 14 -38.31 -44.41 6.12
N GLU A 15 -37.61 -45.54 6.01
CA GLU A 15 -36.50 -45.88 6.90
C GLU A 15 -35.37 -44.85 6.82
N TYR A 16 -34.92 -44.50 5.61
CA TYR A 16 -33.89 -43.49 5.41
C TYR A 16 -34.31 -42.11 5.90
N LYS A 17 -35.59 -41.73 5.72
CA LYS A 17 -36.15 -40.52 6.30
C LYS A 17 -36.04 -40.52 7.83
N ASN A 18 -36.40 -41.64 8.47
CA ASN A 18 -36.38 -41.77 9.93
C ASN A 18 -34.96 -41.76 10.50
N GLN A 19 -34.01 -42.43 9.84
CA GLN A 19 -32.60 -42.39 10.21
C GLN A 19 -32.04 -40.97 10.05
N GLY A 20 -32.33 -40.28 8.94
CA GLY A 20 -31.95 -38.89 8.73
C GLY A 20 -32.53 -37.95 9.81
N ASN A 21 -33.80 -38.12 10.17
CA ASN A 21 -34.44 -37.36 11.25
C ASN A 21 -33.78 -37.61 12.62
N SER A 22 -33.38 -38.86 12.89
CA SER A 22 -32.65 -39.23 14.12
C SER A 22 -31.29 -38.53 14.19
N CYS A 23 -30.48 -38.64 13.12
CA CYS A 23 -29.20 -37.94 13.00
C CYS A 23 -29.35 -36.43 13.14
N TYR A 24 -30.38 -35.84 12.52
CA TYR A 24 -30.66 -34.41 12.62
C TYR A 24 -30.92 -33.97 14.06
N LYS A 25 -31.73 -34.74 14.81
CA LYS A 25 -32.00 -34.47 16.24
C LYS A 25 -30.75 -34.59 17.11
N GLN A 26 -29.80 -35.42 16.72
CA GLN A 26 -28.50 -35.60 17.40
C GLN A 26 -27.47 -34.52 17.01
N GLY A 27 -27.79 -33.60 16.10
CA GLY A 27 -26.85 -32.59 15.59
C GLY A 27 -25.84 -33.13 14.56
N MET A 28 -26.00 -34.38 14.14
CA MET A 28 -25.19 -35.04 13.11
C MET A 28 -25.72 -34.68 11.72
N TYR A 29 -25.52 -33.42 11.32
CA TYR A 29 -26.17 -32.86 10.13
C TYR A 29 -25.60 -33.42 8.82
N ASN A 30 -24.30 -33.73 8.75
CA ASN A 30 -23.70 -34.32 7.55
C ASN A 30 -24.23 -35.74 7.31
N GLU A 31 -24.36 -36.53 8.37
CA GLU A 31 -24.95 -37.87 8.35
C GLU A 31 -26.44 -37.80 7.99
N ALA A 32 -27.18 -36.83 8.55
CA ALA A 32 -28.57 -36.60 8.20
C ALA A 32 -28.73 -36.30 6.69
N ILE A 33 -27.88 -35.43 6.13
CA ILE A 33 -27.86 -35.11 4.69
C ILE A 33 -27.61 -36.36 3.85
N ALA A 34 -26.67 -37.22 4.27
CA ALA A 34 -26.37 -38.47 3.56
C ALA A 34 -27.60 -39.39 3.54
N TRP A 35 -28.29 -39.57 4.67
CA TRP A 35 -29.50 -40.39 4.74
C TRP A 35 -30.64 -39.84 3.89
N TYR A 36 -30.91 -38.53 3.94
CA TYR A 36 -31.92 -37.93 3.08
C TYR A 36 -31.58 -38.06 1.59
N THR A 37 -30.28 -37.97 1.25
CA THR A 37 -29.82 -38.13 -0.14
C THR A 37 -30.07 -39.54 -0.65
N LYS A 38 -29.78 -40.58 0.14
CA LYS A 38 -30.14 -41.97 -0.19
C LYS A 38 -31.64 -42.15 -0.44
N GLY A 39 -32.48 -41.52 0.39
CA GLY A 39 -33.93 -41.54 0.18
C GLY A 39 -34.36 -40.86 -1.12
N ILE A 40 -33.70 -39.75 -1.49
CA ILE A 40 -33.97 -38.99 -2.72
C ILE A 40 -33.49 -39.75 -3.97
N GLU A 41 -32.42 -40.54 -3.86
CA GLU A 41 -31.93 -41.39 -4.95
C GLU A 41 -32.95 -42.49 -5.31
N ILE A 42 -33.70 -42.99 -4.33
CA ILE A 42 -34.80 -43.96 -4.54
C ILE A 42 -36.07 -43.24 -5.01
N ASP A 43 -36.53 -42.24 -4.27
CA ASP A 43 -37.72 -41.44 -4.62
C ASP A 43 -37.36 -39.96 -4.81
N SER A 44 -37.04 -39.62 -6.07
CA SER A 44 -36.69 -38.25 -6.46
C SER A 44 -37.88 -37.27 -6.49
N THR A 45 -39.10 -37.77 -6.28
CA THR A 45 -40.33 -36.94 -6.23
C THR A 45 -40.73 -36.58 -4.81
N ASN A 46 -40.13 -37.22 -3.80
CA ASN A 46 -40.44 -37.00 -2.38
C ASN A 46 -40.01 -35.61 -1.89
N VAL A 47 -40.92 -34.65 -1.95
CA VAL A 47 -40.67 -33.27 -1.52
C VAL A 47 -40.28 -33.16 -0.04
N PHE A 48 -40.77 -34.04 0.85
CA PHE A 48 -40.46 -33.98 2.29
C PHE A 48 -38.98 -34.25 2.59
N LEU A 49 -38.35 -35.16 1.85
CA LEU A 49 -36.91 -35.42 1.97
C LEU A 49 -36.08 -34.19 1.59
N TYR A 50 -36.45 -33.50 0.50
CA TYR A 50 -35.82 -32.23 0.13
C TYR A 50 -36.00 -31.18 1.23
N ASN A 51 -37.20 -31.05 1.81
CA ASN A 51 -37.45 -30.08 2.88
C ASN A 51 -36.62 -30.37 4.16
N ASN A 52 -36.47 -31.65 4.54
CA ASN A 52 -35.67 -32.06 5.69
C ASN A 52 -34.17 -31.88 5.42
N ARG A 53 -33.69 -32.23 4.22
CA ARG A 53 -32.30 -32.03 3.81
C ARG A 53 -31.95 -30.54 3.72
N SER A 54 -32.86 -29.70 3.24
CA SER A 54 -32.73 -28.24 3.27
C SER A 54 -32.52 -27.70 4.69
N ALA A 55 -33.27 -28.22 5.67
CA ALA A 55 -33.07 -27.84 7.07
C ALA A 55 -31.66 -28.22 7.56
N ALA A 56 -31.17 -29.42 7.21
CA ALA A 56 -29.82 -29.86 7.57
C ALA A 56 -28.73 -29.00 6.90
N TYR A 57 -28.91 -28.61 5.63
CA TYR A 57 -27.99 -27.71 4.93
C TYR A 57 -27.85 -26.34 5.61
N LEU A 58 -28.94 -25.77 6.14
CA LEU A 58 -28.87 -24.53 6.91
C LEU A 58 -28.03 -24.65 8.18
N MET A 59 -28.10 -25.80 8.86
CA MET A 59 -27.35 -26.03 10.09
C MET A 59 -25.83 -26.13 9.86
N ILE A 60 -25.40 -26.52 8.65
CA ILE A 60 -23.98 -26.57 8.25
C ILE A 60 -23.54 -25.36 7.41
N ASN A 61 -24.31 -24.27 7.41
CA ASN A 61 -24.03 -23.03 6.69
C ASN A 61 -23.86 -23.21 5.16
N LYS A 62 -24.71 -24.05 4.54
CA LYS A 62 -24.82 -24.21 3.08
C LYS A 62 -26.15 -23.64 2.55
N PRO A 63 -26.34 -22.30 2.58
CA PRO A 63 -27.63 -21.67 2.27
C PRO A 63 -28.06 -21.84 0.81
N LEU A 64 -27.12 -21.97 -0.14
CA LEU A 64 -27.45 -22.18 -1.55
C LEU A 64 -28.06 -23.57 -1.80
N ASP A 65 -27.48 -24.62 -1.21
CA ASP A 65 -27.99 -25.98 -1.32
C ASP A 65 -29.34 -26.10 -0.58
N ALA A 66 -29.45 -25.44 0.59
CA ALA A 66 -30.71 -25.33 1.30
C ALA A 66 -31.82 -24.68 0.46
N TYR A 67 -31.51 -23.58 -0.24
CA TYR A 67 -32.47 -22.88 -1.09
C TYR A 67 -32.95 -23.75 -2.26
N LYS A 68 -32.04 -24.46 -2.94
CA LYS A 68 -32.40 -25.37 -4.05
C LYS A 68 -33.38 -26.46 -3.61
N ASP A 69 -33.13 -27.06 -2.44
CA ASP A 69 -34.01 -28.11 -1.91
C ASP A 69 -35.36 -27.56 -1.42
N ALA A 70 -35.35 -26.40 -0.73
CA ALA A 70 -36.60 -25.78 -0.23
C ALA A 70 -37.50 -25.25 -1.36
N SER A 71 -36.90 -24.68 -2.41
CA SER A 71 -37.64 -24.16 -3.56
C SER A 71 -38.35 -25.28 -4.34
N ARG A 72 -37.74 -26.47 -4.45
CA ARG A 72 -38.35 -27.64 -5.08
C ARG A 72 -39.65 -28.05 -4.37
N PHE A 73 -39.67 -28.05 -3.03
CA PHE A 73 -40.89 -28.31 -2.25
C PHE A 73 -41.96 -27.25 -2.54
N CYS A 74 -41.59 -25.97 -2.49
CA CYS A 74 -42.51 -24.85 -2.70
C CYS A 74 -43.16 -24.87 -4.09
N PHE A 75 -42.39 -25.04 -5.16
CA PHE A 75 -42.90 -24.98 -6.53
C PHE A 75 -43.69 -26.24 -6.93
N HIS A 76 -43.23 -27.42 -6.52
CA HIS A 76 -43.95 -28.67 -6.81
C HIS A 76 -45.28 -28.74 -6.06
N SER A 77 -45.32 -28.30 -4.80
CA SER A 77 -46.56 -28.19 -4.02
C SER A 77 -47.55 -27.20 -4.62
N PHE A 78 -47.05 -26.11 -5.23
CA PHE A 78 -47.90 -25.14 -5.92
C PHE A 78 -48.49 -25.73 -7.21
N GLN A 79 -47.68 -26.45 -8.00
CA GLN A 79 -48.11 -27.09 -9.24
C GLN A 79 -49.16 -28.18 -9.02
N ILE A 80 -49.01 -29.01 -7.98
CA ILE A 80 -50.01 -30.05 -7.63
C ILE A 80 -51.35 -29.43 -7.20
N ASN A 81 -51.32 -28.38 -6.37
CA ASN A 81 -52.55 -27.72 -5.92
C ASN A 81 -53.29 -27.01 -7.06
N TYR A 82 -52.55 -26.42 -8.01
CA TYR A 82 -53.12 -25.82 -9.22
C TYR A 82 -53.81 -26.87 -10.11
N LEU A 83 -53.20 -28.05 -10.30
CA LEU A 83 -53.74 -29.12 -11.15
C LEU A 83 -54.96 -29.83 -10.55
N LEU A 84 -55.12 -29.84 -9.23
CA LEU A 84 -56.21 -30.54 -8.55
C LEU A 84 -57.47 -29.67 -8.31
N HIS A 85 -57.50 -28.42 -8.77
CA HIS A 85 -58.61 -27.46 -8.55
C HIS A 85 -59.11 -27.37 -7.10
N ARG A 86 -58.29 -27.77 -6.12
CA ARG A 86 -58.59 -27.55 -4.71
C ARG A 86 -58.43 -26.06 -4.45
N SER A 87 -59.48 -25.41 -3.93
CA SER A 87 -59.34 -24.11 -3.27
C SER A 87 -58.12 -24.21 -2.35
N ILE A 88 -57.19 -23.27 -2.44
CA ILE A 88 -55.90 -23.16 -1.75
C ILE A 88 -56.05 -23.52 -0.25
N SER A 89 -56.23 -24.81 0.06
CA SER A 89 -56.40 -25.35 1.40
C SER A 89 -54.99 -25.70 1.81
N LEU A 90 -54.29 -24.63 2.17
CA LEU A 90 -52.87 -24.58 2.43
C LEU A 90 -52.51 -25.55 3.53
N ASP A 91 -51.67 -26.51 3.17
CA ASP A 91 -50.96 -27.26 4.17
C ASP A 91 -50.01 -26.28 4.90
N SER A 92 -50.11 -26.21 6.23
CA SER A 92 -49.20 -25.42 7.11
C SER A 92 -47.71 -25.73 6.85
N GLN A 93 -47.42 -26.89 6.26
CA GLN A 93 -46.10 -27.34 5.86
C GLN A 93 -45.54 -26.57 4.64
N ASN A 94 -46.41 -26.01 3.79
CA ASN A 94 -46.00 -25.20 2.64
C ASN A 94 -45.44 -23.83 3.07
N VAL A 95 -46.08 -23.14 4.02
CA VAL A 95 -45.58 -21.86 4.56
C VAL A 95 -44.21 -22.02 5.23
N LYS A 96 -43.98 -23.11 5.96
CA LYS A 96 -42.66 -23.43 6.56
C LYS A 96 -41.55 -23.54 5.50
N SER A 97 -41.85 -24.11 4.33
CA SER A 97 -40.88 -24.21 3.23
C SER A 97 -40.58 -22.83 2.64
N ILE A 98 -41.59 -21.98 2.46
CA ILE A 98 -41.44 -20.60 1.97
C ILE A 98 -40.62 -19.76 2.96
N LEU A 99 -40.88 -19.87 4.27
CA LEU A 99 -40.08 -19.21 5.31
C LEU A 99 -38.63 -19.68 5.31
N ARG A 100 -38.39 -20.97 5.01
CA ARG A 100 -37.03 -21.50 4.84
C ARG A 100 -36.34 -20.91 3.59
N CYS A 101 -37.04 -20.83 2.46
CA CYS A 101 -36.54 -20.13 1.28
C CYS A 101 -36.21 -18.66 1.60
N LEU A 102 -37.09 -17.98 2.34
CA LEU A 102 -36.92 -16.59 2.75
C LEU A 102 -35.65 -16.39 3.60
N LYS A 103 -35.42 -17.28 4.58
CA LYS A 103 -34.17 -17.33 5.37
C LYS A 103 -32.94 -17.51 4.48
N CYS A 104 -33.00 -18.41 3.50
CA CYS A 104 -31.89 -18.61 2.58
C CYS A 104 -31.66 -17.37 1.71
N CYS A 105 -32.72 -16.75 1.17
CA CYS A 105 -32.62 -15.51 0.39
C CYS A 105 -32.01 -14.37 1.20
N LEU A 106 -32.37 -14.23 2.48
CA LEU A 106 -31.76 -13.25 3.38
C LEU A 106 -30.25 -13.51 3.54
N ILE A 107 -29.85 -14.75 3.82
CA ILE A 107 -28.43 -15.11 4.02
C ILE A 107 -27.62 -14.93 2.72
N LEU A 108 -28.22 -15.25 1.57
CA LEU A 108 -27.62 -15.10 0.23
C LEU A 108 -27.68 -13.66 -0.29
N GLY A 109 -28.45 -12.78 0.35
CA GLY A 109 -28.64 -11.39 -0.07
C GLY A 109 -29.49 -11.21 -1.34
N ASP A 110 -30.31 -12.21 -1.72
CA ASP A 110 -31.22 -12.10 -2.86
C ASP A 110 -32.49 -11.34 -2.46
N LEU A 111 -32.40 -10.02 -2.50
CA LEU A 111 -33.49 -9.11 -2.11
C LEU A 111 -34.70 -9.19 -3.04
N ASN A 112 -34.52 -9.53 -4.32
CA ASN A 112 -35.61 -9.57 -5.28
C ASN A 112 -36.50 -10.78 -5.01
N GLU A 113 -35.88 -11.94 -4.87
CA GLU A 113 -36.60 -13.17 -4.55
C GLU A 113 -37.18 -13.12 -3.13
N ALA A 114 -36.45 -12.54 -2.16
CA ALA A 114 -36.97 -12.33 -0.81
C ALA A 114 -38.27 -11.50 -0.82
N LYS A 115 -38.34 -10.40 -1.59
CA LYS A 115 -39.55 -9.58 -1.72
C LYS A 115 -40.71 -10.36 -2.33
N ARG A 116 -40.44 -11.17 -3.36
CA ARG A 116 -41.45 -12.05 -3.99
C ARG A 116 -42.01 -13.04 -2.97
N LEU A 117 -41.16 -13.74 -2.23
CA LEU A 117 -41.57 -14.70 -1.21
C LEU A 117 -42.30 -14.03 -0.04
N CYS A 118 -41.89 -12.83 0.39
CA CYS A 118 -42.63 -12.04 1.39
C CYS A 118 -44.07 -11.76 0.95
N SER A 119 -44.28 -11.39 -0.32
CA SER A 119 -45.62 -11.14 -0.85
C SER A 119 -46.49 -12.40 -0.81
N MET A 120 -45.91 -13.57 -1.07
CA MET A 120 -46.61 -14.85 -0.97
C MET A 120 -46.99 -15.15 0.49
N VAL A 121 -46.05 -15.11 1.44
CA VAL A 121 -46.36 -15.40 2.85
C VAL A 121 -47.43 -14.46 3.39
N ARG A 122 -47.40 -13.17 3.03
CA ARG A 122 -48.41 -12.20 3.47
C ARG A 122 -49.83 -12.54 3.01
N GLN A 123 -49.99 -13.19 1.85
CA GLN A 123 -51.29 -13.66 1.36
C GLN A 123 -51.75 -14.95 2.06
N LEU A 124 -50.80 -15.82 2.46
CA LEU A 124 -51.10 -17.14 3.01
C LEU A 124 -51.29 -17.12 4.54
N GLU A 125 -50.37 -16.48 5.26
CA GLU A 125 -50.36 -16.39 6.73
C GLU A 125 -49.78 -15.04 7.20
N PRO A 126 -50.58 -13.96 7.21
CA PRO A 126 -50.09 -12.62 7.59
C PRO A 126 -49.75 -12.47 9.08
N THR A 127 -50.30 -13.32 9.96
CA THR A 127 -50.11 -13.28 11.41
C THR A 127 -48.92 -14.11 11.90
N ASN A 128 -48.11 -14.66 10.99
CA ASN A 128 -46.99 -15.52 11.33
C ASN A 128 -45.85 -14.72 12.01
N MET A 129 -45.52 -15.06 13.26
CA MET A 129 -44.49 -14.36 14.05
C MET A 129 -43.08 -14.48 13.46
N GLU A 130 -42.74 -15.64 12.91
CA GLU A 130 -41.43 -15.87 12.27
C GLU A 130 -41.30 -15.01 11.02
N PHE A 131 -42.37 -14.92 10.22
CA PHE A 131 -42.44 -14.05 9.06
C PHE A 131 -42.19 -12.59 9.42
N SER A 132 -42.88 -12.06 10.45
CA SER A 132 -42.71 -10.67 10.89
C SER A 132 -41.26 -10.34 11.27
N SER A 133 -40.57 -11.26 11.96
CA SER A 133 -39.16 -11.09 12.30
C SER A 133 -38.24 -11.12 11.08
N LEU A 134 -38.49 -12.02 10.12
CA LEU A 134 -37.70 -12.11 8.88
C LEU A 134 -37.93 -10.89 7.98
N LEU A 135 -39.17 -10.43 7.88
CA LEU A 135 -39.56 -9.26 7.11
C LEU A 135 -38.81 -8.01 7.61
N GLN A 136 -38.77 -7.77 8.92
CA GLN A 136 -38.04 -6.65 9.50
C GLN A 136 -36.55 -6.67 9.12
N LYS A 137 -35.92 -7.85 9.10
CA LYS A 137 -34.51 -7.99 8.70
C LYS A 137 -34.31 -7.73 7.20
N ILE A 138 -35.22 -8.18 6.35
CA ILE A 138 -35.18 -7.97 4.89
C ILE A 138 -35.39 -6.49 4.55
N GLU A 139 -36.31 -5.82 5.25
CA GLU A 139 -36.55 -4.38 5.11
C GLU A 139 -35.32 -3.59 5.54
N LEU A 140 -34.74 -3.90 6.71
CA LEU A 140 -33.50 -3.28 7.18
C LEU A 140 -32.35 -3.48 6.19
N LEU A 141 -32.17 -4.69 5.65
CA LEU A 141 -31.14 -4.98 4.65
C LEU A 141 -31.38 -4.16 3.37
N SER A 142 -32.62 -4.08 2.91
CA SER A 142 -33.00 -3.32 1.71
C SER A 142 -32.76 -1.81 1.86
N GLU A 143 -33.08 -1.24 3.02
CA GLU A 143 -32.85 0.17 3.33
C GLU A 143 -31.37 0.49 3.49
N THR A 144 -30.61 -0.41 4.15
CA THR A 144 -29.16 -0.26 4.30
C THR A 144 -28.47 -0.33 2.93
N HIS A 145 -28.90 -1.25 2.07
CA HIS A 145 -28.34 -1.39 0.72
C HIS A 145 -28.68 -0.19 -0.17
N ARG A 146 -29.90 0.34 -0.10
CA ARG A 146 -30.27 1.60 -0.76
C ARG A 146 -29.43 2.78 -0.28
N SER A 147 -29.19 2.87 1.03
CA SER A 147 -28.31 3.90 1.58
C SER A 147 -26.87 3.75 1.09
N TYR A 148 -26.40 2.50 0.91
CA TYR A 148 -25.10 2.23 0.29
C TYR A 148 -25.04 2.76 -1.15
N GLU A 149 -26.07 2.50 -1.97
CA GLU A 149 -26.16 2.99 -3.35
C GLU A 149 -26.17 4.52 -3.41
N ASP A 150 -26.89 5.19 -2.50
CA ASP A 150 -26.87 6.64 -2.36
C ASP A 150 -25.44 7.16 -2.08
N LYS A 151 -24.74 6.59 -1.10
CA LYS A 151 -23.35 6.99 -0.80
C LYS A 151 -22.36 6.65 -1.90
N LEU A 152 -22.61 5.59 -2.66
CA LEU A 152 -21.84 5.27 -3.85
C LEU A 152 -22.01 6.37 -4.91
N SER A 153 -23.24 6.86 -5.13
CA SER A 153 -23.52 7.94 -6.08
C SER A 153 -22.87 9.27 -5.68
N THR A 154 -22.76 9.57 -4.39
CA THR A 154 -22.07 10.76 -3.87
C THR A 154 -20.55 10.57 -3.74
N SER A 155 -20.00 9.44 -4.21
CA SER A 155 -18.57 9.08 -4.09
C SER A 155 -18.03 9.08 -2.65
N ASP A 156 -18.89 8.88 -1.65
CA ASP A 156 -18.49 8.74 -0.26
C ASP A 156 -18.15 7.27 0.04
N PHE A 157 -16.99 6.85 -0.45
CA PHE A 157 -16.56 5.45 -0.40
C PHE A 157 -16.33 4.93 1.02
N ARG A 158 -16.03 5.81 1.99
CA ARG A 158 -15.83 5.41 3.40
C ARG A 158 -17.15 5.03 4.05
N HIS A 159 -18.19 5.85 3.90
CA HIS A 159 -19.52 5.51 4.41
C HIS A 159 -20.15 4.36 3.62
N ALA A 160 -19.94 4.31 2.30
CA ALA A 160 -20.36 3.18 1.49
C ALA A 160 -19.74 1.85 1.99
N LEU A 161 -18.44 1.85 2.33
CA LEU A 161 -17.77 0.66 2.88
C LEU A 161 -18.39 0.19 4.21
N HIS A 162 -18.76 1.14 5.08
CA HIS A 162 -19.43 0.84 6.34
C HIS A 162 -20.80 0.20 6.10
N LEU A 163 -21.61 0.80 5.22
CA LEU A 163 -22.95 0.31 4.91
C LEU A 163 -22.93 -1.07 4.24
N ILE A 164 -22.05 -1.30 3.28
CA ILE A 164 -21.95 -2.63 2.64
C ILE A 164 -21.44 -3.70 3.62
N THR A 165 -20.58 -3.32 4.58
CA THR A 165 -20.15 -4.24 5.64
C THR A 165 -21.33 -4.63 6.54
N LYS A 166 -22.21 -3.70 6.89
CA LYS A 166 -23.48 -4.01 7.59
C LYS A 166 -24.40 -4.91 6.77
N CYS A 167 -24.49 -4.69 5.45
CA CYS A 167 -25.25 -5.60 4.58
C CYS A 167 -24.68 -7.02 4.62
N ILE A 168 -23.36 -7.20 4.65
CA ILE A 168 -22.71 -8.51 4.77
C ILE A 168 -22.94 -9.14 6.15
N GLU A 169 -22.96 -8.35 7.23
CA GLU A 169 -23.31 -8.85 8.57
C GLU A 169 -24.73 -9.43 8.60
N LEU A 170 -25.68 -8.80 7.88
CA LEU A 170 -27.05 -9.28 7.73
C LEU A 170 -27.18 -10.45 6.73
N ALA A 171 -26.33 -10.49 5.70
CA ALA A 171 -26.33 -11.46 4.61
C ALA A 171 -24.92 -12.04 4.37
N PRO A 172 -24.42 -12.91 5.27
CA PRO A 172 -23.01 -13.30 5.31
C PRO A 172 -22.55 -14.15 4.11
N ALA A 173 -23.47 -14.83 3.41
CA ALA A 173 -23.15 -15.65 2.24
C ALA A 173 -23.39 -14.92 0.92
N SER A 174 -23.69 -13.61 0.94
CA SER A 174 -23.92 -12.83 -0.28
C SER A 174 -22.62 -12.57 -1.02
N LEU A 175 -22.39 -13.30 -2.11
CA LEU A 175 -21.28 -13.02 -3.02
C LEU A 175 -21.41 -11.63 -3.65
N SER A 176 -22.63 -11.20 -3.99
CA SER A 176 -22.90 -9.88 -4.59
C SER A 176 -22.42 -8.73 -3.69
N PHE A 177 -22.79 -8.74 -2.40
CA PHE A 177 -22.35 -7.69 -1.47
C PHE A 177 -20.85 -7.75 -1.20
N ASN A 178 -20.26 -8.94 -1.20
CA ASN A 178 -18.81 -9.10 -1.09
C ASN A 178 -18.07 -8.56 -2.33
N LEU A 179 -18.58 -8.76 -3.54
CA LEU A 179 -18.04 -8.15 -4.76
C LEU A 179 -18.17 -6.63 -4.74
N GLN A 180 -19.30 -6.10 -4.26
CA GLN A 180 -19.49 -4.66 -4.05
C GLN A 180 -18.48 -4.10 -3.04
N LYS A 181 -18.24 -4.80 -1.92
CA LYS A 181 -17.20 -4.44 -0.94
C LYS A 181 -15.81 -4.46 -1.57
N LEU A 182 -15.47 -5.48 -2.37
CA LEU A 182 -14.20 -5.55 -3.09
C LEU A 182 -14.00 -4.33 -4.00
N ASN A 183 -15.02 -3.96 -4.78
CA ASN A 183 -14.96 -2.76 -5.62
C ASN A 183 -14.62 -1.51 -4.79
N ILE A 184 -15.31 -1.30 -3.66
CA ILE A 184 -15.04 -0.15 -2.78
C ILE A 184 -13.62 -0.20 -2.19
N LEU A 185 -13.12 -1.36 -1.80
CA LEU A 185 -11.76 -1.50 -1.28
C LEU A 185 -10.72 -1.13 -2.34
N ILE A 186 -10.94 -1.49 -3.61
CA ILE A 186 -10.08 -1.07 -4.73
C ILE A 186 -10.11 0.46 -4.90
N GLN A 187 -11.29 1.08 -4.89
CA GLN A 187 -11.43 2.55 -5.00
C GLN A 187 -10.76 3.29 -3.84
N LEU A 188 -10.82 2.73 -2.63
CA LEU A 188 -10.12 3.25 -1.44
C LEU A 188 -8.63 2.92 -1.40
N LYS A 189 -8.08 2.26 -2.43
CA LYS A 189 -6.69 1.81 -2.51
C LYS A 189 -6.28 0.86 -1.37
N ARG A 190 -7.24 0.15 -0.77
CA ARG A 190 -7.03 -0.84 0.33
C ARG A 190 -6.78 -2.23 -0.25
N PHE A 191 -5.76 -2.34 -1.11
CA PHE A 191 -5.51 -3.55 -1.91
C PHE A 191 -5.17 -4.79 -1.07
N SER A 192 -4.44 -4.62 0.03
CA SER A 192 -4.08 -5.73 0.93
C SER A 192 -5.31 -6.36 1.59
N GLU A 193 -6.27 -5.55 2.02
CA GLU A 193 -7.53 -6.05 2.59
C GLU A 193 -8.41 -6.70 1.52
N ALA A 194 -8.48 -6.11 0.33
CA ALA A 194 -9.18 -6.71 -0.80
C ALA A 194 -8.61 -8.08 -1.15
N LYS A 195 -7.27 -8.22 -1.15
CA LYS A 195 -6.60 -9.49 -1.43
C LYS A 195 -7.01 -10.59 -0.45
N ILE A 196 -6.99 -10.30 0.86
CA ILE A 196 -7.40 -11.26 1.90
C ILE A 196 -8.86 -11.68 1.69
N LEU A 197 -9.73 -10.72 1.41
CA LEU A 197 -11.15 -10.99 1.16
C LEU A 197 -11.35 -11.89 -0.08
N VAL A 198 -10.67 -11.61 -1.19
CA VAL A 198 -10.72 -12.44 -2.40
C VAL A 198 -10.24 -13.87 -2.13
N GLU A 199 -9.12 -14.03 -1.41
CA GLU A 199 -8.59 -15.35 -1.07
C GLU A 199 -9.59 -16.15 -0.25
N ASN A 200 -10.23 -15.54 0.75
CA ASN A 200 -11.28 -16.19 1.54
C ASN A 200 -12.48 -16.62 0.68
N LEU A 201 -12.97 -15.74 -0.21
CA LEU A 201 -14.13 -16.02 -1.06
C LEU A 201 -13.86 -17.07 -2.14
N LEU A 202 -12.62 -17.18 -2.63
CA LEU A 202 -12.25 -18.20 -3.63
C LEU A 202 -12.27 -19.62 -3.07
N HIS A 203 -12.16 -19.82 -1.75
CA HIS A 203 -12.30 -21.14 -1.14
C HIS A 203 -13.73 -21.69 -1.31
N SER A 204 -14.75 -20.82 -1.24
CA SER A 204 -16.16 -21.20 -1.43
C SER A 204 -16.64 -21.04 -2.87
N HIS A 205 -16.01 -20.15 -3.66
CA HIS A 205 -16.42 -19.81 -5.02
C HIS A 205 -15.23 -19.88 -6.01
N SER A 206 -14.58 -21.05 -6.08
CA SER A 206 -13.33 -21.25 -6.84
C SER A 206 -13.41 -20.92 -8.33
N SER A 207 -14.60 -21.01 -8.93
CA SER A 207 -14.83 -20.76 -10.35
C SER A 207 -15.42 -19.38 -10.66
N SER A 208 -15.52 -18.47 -9.68
CA SER A 208 -16.06 -17.13 -9.91
C SER A 208 -15.09 -16.28 -10.72
N VAL A 209 -15.55 -15.85 -11.90
CA VAL A 209 -14.80 -15.01 -12.83
C VAL A 209 -14.50 -13.65 -12.21
N ASP A 210 -15.47 -13.05 -11.53
CA ASP A 210 -15.32 -11.78 -10.84
C ASP A 210 -14.23 -11.85 -9.76
N LEU A 211 -14.22 -12.91 -8.94
CA LEU A 211 -13.20 -13.08 -7.91
C LEU A 211 -11.81 -13.30 -8.51
N LEU A 212 -11.69 -14.04 -9.61
CA LEU A 212 -10.43 -14.19 -10.35
C LEU A 212 -9.95 -12.86 -10.92
N PHE A 213 -10.87 -12.03 -11.43
CA PHE A 213 -10.58 -10.67 -11.89
C PHE A 213 -10.10 -9.78 -10.74
N TYR A 214 -10.79 -9.75 -9.60
CA TYR A 214 -10.37 -8.98 -8.43
C TYR A 214 -9.04 -9.48 -7.84
N ARG A 215 -8.76 -10.79 -7.90
CA ARG A 215 -7.44 -11.34 -7.55
C ARG A 215 -6.35 -10.74 -8.43
N GLY A 216 -6.59 -10.70 -9.74
CA GLY A 216 -5.70 -10.07 -10.71
C GLY A 216 -5.50 -8.58 -10.41
N LEU A 217 -6.56 -7.83 -10.11
CA LEU A 217 -6.49 -6.41 -9.73
C LEU A 217 -5.67 -6.17 -8.47
N CYS A 218 -5.87 -6.97 -7.42
CA CYS A 218 -5.10 -6.85 -6.19
C CYS A 218 -3.61 -7.07 -6.46
N LEU A 219 -3.26 -8.10 -7.24
CA LEU A 219 -1.87 -8.35 -7.64
C LEU A 219 -1.30 -7.23 -8.52
N TYR A 220 -2.11 -6.67 -9.41
CA TYR A 220 -1.72 -5.56 -10.27
C TYR A 220 -1.30 -4.35 -9.44
N TYR A 221 -2.14 -3.90 -8.50
CA TYR A 221 -1.84 -2.75 -7.64
C TYR A 221 -0.78 -3.01 -6.57
N LEU A 222 -0.55 -4.27 -6.19
CA LEU A 222 0.53 -4.69 -5.28
C LEU A 222 1.87 -4.95 -6.01
N ASP A 223 2.08 -4.37 -7.20
CA ASP A 223 3.32 -4.50 -8.02
C ASP A 223 3.74 -5.96 -8.30
N HIS A 224 2.76 -6.84 -8.46
CA HIS A 224 2.95 -8.21 -8.94
C HIS A 224 2.39 -8.35 -10.36
N LEU A 225 2.86 -7.48 -11.26
CA LEU A 225 2.35 -7.36 -12.63
C LEU A 225 2.38 -8.69 -13.40
N ASP A 226 3.47 -9.46 -13.31
CA ASP A 226 3.61 -10.74 -14.02
C ASP A 226 2.51 -11.72 -13.61
N LYS A 227 2.26 -11.83 -12.30
CA LYS A 227 1.20 -12.69 -11.75
C LYS A 227 -0.19 -12.17 -12.13
N ALA A 228 -0.39 -10.85 -12.08
CA ALA A 228 -1.65 -10.23 -12.46
C ALA A 228 -2.01 -10.53 -13.93
N ILE A 229 -1.04 -10.42 -14.84
CA ILE A 229 -1.21 -10.73 -16.27
C ILE A 229 -1.68 -12.18 -16.47
N VAL A 230 -1.09 -13.14 -15.74
CA VAL A 230 -1.51 -14.55 -15.81
C VAL A 230 -2.97 -14.73 -15.35
N HIS A 231 -3.37 -14.08 -14.26
CA HIS A 231 -4.76 -14.12 -13.78
C HIS A 231 -5.74 -13.48 -14.76
N PHE A 232 -5.39 -12.34 -15.35
CA PHE A 232 -6.21 -11.71 -16.39
C PHE A 232 -6.32 -12.58 -17.65
N GLN A 233 -5.24 -13.24 -18.07
CA GLN A 233 -5.31 -14.22 -19.17
C GLN A 233 -6.23 -15.38 -18.85
N HIS A 234 -6.22 -15.86 -17.60
CA HIS A 234 -7.12 -16.93 -17.19
C HIS A 234 -8.59 -16.48 -17.28
N VAL A 235 -8.91 -15.28 -16.78
CA VAL A 235 -10.25 -14.69 -16.91
C VAL A 235 -10.65 -14.56 -18.39
N LEU A 236 -9.78 -14.04 -19.26
CA LEU A 236 -10.06 -13.89 -20.69
C LEU A 236 -10.15 -15.23 -21.44
N ARG A 237 -9.56 -16.30 -20.93
CA ARG A 237 -9.74 -17.65 -21.47
C ARG A 237 -11.13 -18.21 -21.17
N LEU A 238 -11.65 -17.91 -19.98
CA LEU A 238 -13.00 -18.33 -19.57
C LEU A 238 -14.07 -17.44 -20.21
N HIS A 239 -13.83 -16.12 -20.24
CA HIS A 239 -14.73 -15.10 -20.77
C HIS A 239 -13.96 -14.11 -21.63
N PRO A 240 -13.80 -14.39 -22.94
CA PRO A 240 -13.10 -13.52 -23.86
C PRO A 240 -13.68 -12.10 -23.91
N ASP A 241 -15.00 -11.96 -23.75
CA ASP A 241 -15.73 -10.68 -23.86
C ASP A 241 -15.74 -9.86 -22.55
N HIS A 242 -14.96 -10.24 -21.53
CA HIS A 242 -14.89 -9.50 -20.28
C HIS A 242 -14.12 -8.18 -20.44
N ILE A 243 -14.84 -7.12 -20.84
CA ILE A 243 -14.33 -5.79 -21.25
C ILE A 243 -13.36 -5.20 -20.23
N GLU A 244 -13.69 -5.24 -18.94
CA GLU A 244 -12.85 -4.63 -17.89
C GLU A 244 -11.52 -5.36 -17.74
N THR A 245 -11.50 -6.69 -17.90
CA THR A 245 -10.25 -7.44 -17.90
C THR A 245 -9.44 -7.15 -19.15
N GLN A 246 -10.04 -7.03 -20.33
CA GLN A 246 -9.30 -6.68 -21.55
C GLN A 246 -8.55 -5.34 -21.40
N LYS A 247 -9.24 -4.32 -20.86
CA LYS A 247 -8.65 -2.99 -20.61
C LYS A 247 -7.46 -3.08 -19.65
N VAL A 248 -7.68 -3.67 -18.47
CA VAL A 248 -6.64 -3.75 -17.43
C VAL A 248 -5.49 -4.68 -17.86
N TYR A 249 -5.78 -5.76 -18.58
CA TYR A 249 -4.76 -6.64 -19.16
C TYR A 249 -3.83 -5.88 -20.11
N LYS A 250 -4.38 -5.06 -21.01
CA LYS A 250 -3.59 -4.24 -21.93
C LYS A 250 -2.74 -3.22 -21.18
N ARG A 251 -3.30 -2.57 -20.15
CA ARG A 251 -2.56 -1.65 -19.27
C ARG A 251 -1.41 -2.37 -18.57
N ALA A 252 -1.68 -3.49 -17.91
CA ALA A 252 -0.66 -4.28 -17.21
C ALA A 252 0.49 -4.71 -18.12
N LYS A 253 0.20 -5.17 -19.34
CA LYS A 253 1.24 -5.51 -20.32
C LYS A 253 2.08 -4.31 -20.76
N ASN A 254 1.44 -3.19 -21.08
CA ASN A 254 2.16 -1.99 -21.51
C ASN A 254 3.01 -1.42 -20.38
N LEU A 255 2.47 -1.37 -19.17
CA LEU A 255 3.16 -0.91 -17.98
C LEU A 255 4.39 -1.78 -17.69
N LEU A 256 4.24 -3.11 -17.72
CA LEU A 256 5.36 -4.02 -17.54
C LEU A 256 6.41 -3.83 -18.64
N LYS A 257 5.99 -3.77 -19.91
CA LYS A 257 6.87 -3.56 -21.06
C LYS A 257 7.71 -2.30 -20.90
N TYR A 258 7.09 -1.14 -20.70
CA TYR A 258 7.82 0.13 -20.62
C TYR A 258 8.70 0.22 -19.37
N LYS A 259 8.28 -0.39 -18.25
CA LYS A 259 9.11 -0.51 -17.05
C LYS A 259 10.39 -1.31 -17.35
N GLU A 260 10.28 -2.47 -17.98
CA GLU A 260 11.43 -3.32 -18.30
C GLU A 260 12.33 -2.72 -19.40
N GLU A 261 11.76 -2.05 -20.40
CA GLU A 261 12.53 -1.28 -21.39
C GLU A 261 13.34 -0.18 -20.71
N GLY A 262 12.71 0.60 -19.82
CA GLY A 262 13.39 1.62 -19.03
C GLY A 262 14.52 1.04 -18.17
N ASN A 263 14.28 -0.09 -17.50
CA ASN A 263 15.30 -0.77 -16.69
C ASN A 263 16.48 -1.23 -17.56
N THR A 264 16.20 -1.79 -18.73
CA THR A 264 17.22 -2.24 -19.70
C THR A 264 18.05 -1.06 -20.19
N PHE A 265 17.42 0.06 -20.54
CA PHE A 265 18.14 1.26 -20.97
C PHE A 265 19.00 1.88 -19.86
N ILE A 266 18.57 1.84 -18.60
CA ILE A 266 19.42 2.24 -17.46
C ILE A 266 20.67 1.35 -17.38
N HIS A 267 20.49 0.02 -17.49
CA HIS A 267 21.61 -0.93 -17.48
C HIS A 267 22.59 -0.70 -18.63
N ASP A 268 22.08 -0.39 -19.82
CA ASP A 268 22.87 -0.10 -21.02
C ASP A 268 23.45 1.34 -21.06
N HIS A 269 23.28 2.12 -19.98
CA HIS A 269 23.68 3.54 -19.90
C HIS A 269 23.03 4.46 -20.97
N LYS A 270 21.88 4.07 -21.54
CA LYS A 270 21.12 4.84 -22.53
C LYS A 270 20.05 5.69 -21.83
N TYR A 271 20.49 6.67 -21.05
CA TYR A 271 19.62 7.39 -20.11
C TYR A 271 18.48 8.19 -20.77
N SER A 272 18.69 8.74 -21.97
CA SER A 272 17.64 9.45 -22.72
C SER A 272 16.48 8.53 -23.12
N GLN A 273 16.78 7.31 -23.57
CA GLN A 273 15.78 6.30 -23.91
C GLN A 273 15.08 5.76 -22.66
N ALA A 274 15.83 5.59 -21.55
CA ALA A 274 15.24 5.21 -20.27
C ALA A 274 14.20 6.23 -19.79
N LEU A 275 14.52 7.53 -19.91
CA LEU A 275 13.61 8.62 -19.57
C LEU A 275 12.31 8.55 -20.38
N GLU A 276 12.40 8.34 -21.70
CA GLU A 276 11.23 8.20 -22.56
C GLU A 276 10.38 6.98 -22.17
N ALA A 277 11.01 5.83 -21.94
CA ALA A 277 10.33 4.60 -21.55
C ALA A 277 9.60 4.74 -20.20
N TYR A 278 10.25 5.30 -19.17
CA TYR A 278 9.59 5.54 -17.89
C TYR A 278 8.46 6.57 -17.98
N THR A 279 8.59 7.57 -18.86
CA THR A 279 7.51 8.55 -19.09
C THR A 279 6.29 7.88 -19.71
N LYS A 280 6.49 7.02 -20.74
CA LYS A 280 5.41 6.19 -21.29
C LYS A 280 4.80 5.27 -20.24
N ALA A 281 5.61 4.69 -19.34
CA ALA A 281 5.11 3.84 -18.26
C ALA A 281 4.18 4.61 -17.29
N LEU A 282 4.56 5.83 -16.89
CA LEU A 282 3.76 6.69 -16.00
C LEU A 282 2.42 7.12 -16.63
N GLU A 283 2.36 7.23 -17.97
CA GLU A 283 1.13 7.55 -18.70
C GLU A 283 0.14 6.38 -18.77
N VAL A 284 0.58 5.13 -18.59
CA VAL A 284 -0.30 3.94 -18.72
C VAL A 284 -1.36 3.91 -17.62
N ASP A 285 -0.97 4.21 -16.39
CA ASP A 285 -1.88 4.22 -15.24
C ASP A 285 -1.43 5.22 -14.16
N PRO A 286 -1.89 6.47 -14.24
CA PRO A 286 -1.56 7.50 -13.25
C PRO A 286 -2.05 7.19 -11.82
N SER A 287 -3.00 6.26 -11.66
CA SER A 287 -3.60 5.91 -10.37
C SER A 287 -2.84 4.85 -9.58
N HIS A 288 -1.80 4.26 -10.17
CA HIS A 288 -1.02 3.17 -9.59
C HIS A 288 0.13 3.70 -8.72
N ASP A 289 -0.20 4.16 -7.51
CA ASP A 289 0.74 4.85 -6.63
C ASP A 289 2.05 4.06 -6.38
N MET A 290 1.94 2.78 -6.05
CA MET A 290 3.09 1.98 -5.63
C MET A 290 4.10 1.74 -6.76
N ILE A 291 3.62 1.53 -8.00
CA ILE A 291 4.54 1.41 -9.14
C ILE A 291 5.01 2.77 -9.62
N ASN A 292 4.15 3.79 -9.58
CA ASN A 292 4.51 5.14 -10.02
C ASN A 292 5.60 5.73 -9.14
N ALA A 293 5.58 5.48 -7.82
CA ALA A 293 6.68 5.84 -6.94
C ALA A 293 8.03 5.25 -7.42
N LYS A 294 8.04 3.97 -7.82
CA LYS A 294 9.21 3.29 -8.36
C LYS A 294 9.64 3.86 -9.72
N LEU A 295 8.68 4.12 -10.60
CA LEU A 295 8.93 4.68 -11.94
C LEU A 295 9.48 6.10 -11.85
N TYR A 296 8.92 6.97 -11.01
CA TYR A 296 9.44 8.31 -10.76
C TYR A 296 10.87 8.25 -10.21
N CYS A 297 11.12 7.41 -9.22
CA CYS A 297 12.48 7.22 -8.71
C CYS A 297 13.41 6.78 -9.85
N ASN A 298 13.06 5.76 -10.64
CA ASN A 298 13.88 5.27 -11.74
C ASN A 298 14.10 6.32 -12.84
N ARG A 299 13.10 7.14 -13.16
CA ARG A 299 13.23 8.26 -14.09
C ARG A 299 14.12 9.36 -13.54
N ALA A 300 14.06 9.67 -12.24
CA ALA A 300 15.04 10.52 -11.57
C ALA A 300 16.47 9.97 -11.68
N CYS A 301 16.66 8.64 -11.81
CA CYS A 301 17.99 8.07 -12.08
C CYS A 301 18.51 8.51 -13.43
N ALA A 302 17.68 8.36 -14.46
CA ALA A 302 18.03 8.72 -15.82
C ALA A 302 18.33 10.22 -15.90
N LEU A 303 17.48 11.04 -15.28
CA LEU A 303 17.66 12.50 -15.20
C LEU A 303 18.96 12.89 -14.49
N PHE A 304 19.29 12.23 -13.37
CA PHE A 304 20.54 12.45 -12.66
C PHE A 304 21.78 12.19 -13.54
N TYR A 305 21.80 11.09 -14.30
CA TYR A 305 22.90 10.79 -15.22
C TYR A 305 22.91 11.64 -16.50
N LEU A 306 21.85 12.43 -16.73
CA LEU A 306 21.78 13.43 -17.79
C LEU A 306 22.07 14.85 -17.26
N ASP A 307 22.54 14.97 -16.02
CA ASP A 307 22.80 16.24 -15.32
C ASP A 307 21.57 17.17 -15.21
N ARG A 308 20.36 16.60 -15.27
CA ARG A 308 19.07 17.32 -15.14
C ARG A 308 18.55 17.21 -13.70
N PHE A 309 19.32 17.78 -12.76
CA PHE A 309 19.09 17.58 -11.32
C PHE A 309 17.76 18.14 -10.81
N ASP A 310 17.32 19.31 -11.27
CA ASP A 310 16.05 19.91 -10.84
C ASP A 310 14.84 19.03 -11.19
N GLU A 311 14.83 18.46 -12.38
CA GLU A 311 13.78 17.54 -12.81
C GLU A 311 13.85 16.21 -12.04
N ALA A 312 15.07 15.74 -11.73
CA ALA A 312 15.27 14.56 -10.90
C ALA A 312 14.76 14.79 -9.47
N LEU A 313 14.95 15.98 -8.90
CA LEU A 313 14.39 16.37 -7.60
C LEU A 313 12.87 16.34 -7.61
N ASN A 314 12.23 16.91 -8.63
CA ASN A 314 10.77 16.88 -8.78
C ASN A 314 10.23 15.44 -8.87
N ASP A 315 10.91 14.56 -9.61
CA ASP A 315 10.55 13.14 -9.65
C ASP A 315 10.77 12.44 -8.30
N CYS A 316 11.81 12.79 -7.55
CA CYS A 316 12.00 12.26 -6.19
C CYS A 316 10.88 12.72 -5.25
N ASP A 317 10.43 13.97 -5.36
CA ASP A 317 9.33 14.51 -4.57
C ASP A 317 8.00 13.81 -4.91
N ASN A 318 7.73 13.56 -6.19
CA ASN A 318 6.59 12.76 -6.63
C ASN A 318 6.66 11.32 -6.11
N ALA A 319 7.86 10.70 -6.08
CA ALA A 319 8.02 9.36 -5.54
C ALA A 319 7.77 9.30 -4.02
N ILE A 320 8.26 10.29 -3.27
CA ILE A 320 8.11 10.38 -1.81
C ILE A 320 6.67 10.77 -1.42
N SER A 321 5.98 11.57 -2.22
CA SER A 321 4.59 11.92 -1.94
C SER A 321 3.65 10.72 -2.09
N LEU A 322 3.92 9.83 -3.05
CA LEU A 322 3.20 8.57 -3.24
C LEU A 322 3.58 7.52 -2.19
N GLU A 323 4.88 7.38 -1.88
CA GLU A 323 5.40 6.42 -0.91
C GLU A 323 6.40 7.11 0.04
N PRO A 324 5.93 7.66 1.18
CA PRO A 324 6.75 8.45 2.11
C PRO A 324 7.98 7.72 2.67
N ASN A 325 7.90 6.40 2.75
CA ASN A 325 8.93 5.51 3.26
C ASN A 325 9.83 4.94 2.14
N TYR A 326 9.71 5.41 0.90
CA TYR A 326 10.51 4.89 -0.20
C TYR A 326 11.96 5.39 -0.14
N LEU A 327 12.79 4.60 0.56
CA LEU A 327 14.18 4.92 0.88
C LEU A 327 15.02 5.29 -0.35
N LYS A 328 14.84 4.58 -1.48
CA LYS A 328 15.61 4.81 -2.71
C LYS A 328 15.38 6.21 -3.29
N ALA A 329 14.15 6.73 -3.21
CA ALA A 329 13.83 8.08 -3.68
C ALA A 329 14.53 9.14 -2.81
N ARG A 330 14.54 8.98 -1.48
CA ARG A 330 15.27 9.87 -0.56
C ARG A 330 16.78 9.88 -0.79
N ILE A 331 17.37 8.70 -0.99
CA ILE A 331 18.80 8.57 -1.33
C ILE A 331 19.10 9.31 -2.64
N ARG A 332 18.24 9.16 -3.65
CA ARG A 332 18.41 9.83 -4.94
C ARG A 332 18.28 11.35 -4.82
N ARG A 333 17.32 11.83 -4.03
CA ARG A 333 17.14 13.25 -3.71
C ARG A 333 18.38 13.84 -3.02
N ALA A 334 18.92 13.14 -2.03
CA ALA A 334 20.14 13.56 -1.31
C ALA A 334 21.36 13.67 -2.25
N ARG A 335 21.49 12.73 -3.20
CA ARG A 335 22.53 12.78 -4.23
C ARG A 335 22.35 13.97 -5.18
N CYS A 336 21.11 14.26 -5.60
CA CYS A 336 20.82 15.43 -6.43
C CYS A 336 21.19 16.73 -5.72
N TYR A 337 20.84 16.88 -4.43
CA TYR A 337 21.26 18.06 -3.65
C TYR A 337 22.77 18.18 -3.50
N SER A 338 23.49 17.07 -3.36
CA SER A 338 24.97 17.09 -3.33
C SER A 338 25.55 17.54 -4.67
N SER A 339 24.97 17.10 -5.79
CA SER A 339 25.38 17.53 -7.15
C SER A 339 25.06 19.00 -7.44
N LEU A 340 24.01 19.54 -6.81
CA LEU A 340 23.65 20.96 -6.87
C LEU A 340 24.40 21.82 -5.83
N GLU A 341 25.31 21.22 -5.06
CA GLU A 341 26.05 21.87 -3.97
C GLU A 341 25.16 22.44 -2.84
N GLU A 342 23.90 22.00 -2.77
CA GLU A 342 22.97 22.32 -1.67
C GLU A 342 23.22 21.37 -0.48
N TYR A 343 24.42 21.46 0.09
CA TYR A 343 24.92 20.49 1.07
C TYR A 343 24.10 20.44 2.36
N GLU A 344 23.51 21.57 2.80
CA GLU A 344 22.60 21.61 3.95
C GLU A 344 21.41 20.64 3.74
N LYS A 345 20.73 20.75 2.59
CA LYS A 345 19.60 19.89 2.25
C LYS A 345 20.03 18.44 2.04
N ALA A 346 21.20 18.21 1.47
CA ALA A 346 21.76 16.86 1.35
C ALA A 346 21.97 16.19 2.71
N VAL A 347 22.51 16.92 3.70
CA VAL A 347 22.69 16.41 5.08
C VAL A 347 21.36 16.12 5.75
N GLU A 348 20.35 16.97 5.58
CA GLU A 348 19.00 16.74 6.08
C GLU A 348 18.40 15.44 5.52
N GLU A 349 18.48 15.24 4.21
CA GLU A 349 17.99 14.05 3.54
C GLU A 349 18.74 12.79 3.97
N TRP A 350 20.08 12.82 4.02
CA TRP A 350 20.87 11.69 4.51
C TRP A 350 20.59 11.38 5.98
N THR A 351 20.29 12.39 6.79
CA THR A 351 19.88 12.19 8.19
C THR A 351 18.53 11.48 8.25
N ALA A 352 17.57 11.83 7.39
CA ALA A 352 16.30 11.12 7.28
C ALA A 352 16.49 9.68 6.76
N VAL A 353 17.37 9.46 5.78
CA VAL A 353 17.73 8.12 5.28
C VAL A 353 18.30 7.25 6.40
N VAL A 354 19.27 7.74 7.19
CA VAL A 354 19.89 6.99 8.29
C VAL A 354 18.90 6.68 9.42
N LYS A 355 17.90 7.54 9.65
CA LYS A 355 16.82 7.27 10.62
C LYS A 355 15.94 6.10 10.16
N LEU A 356 15.70 5.96 8.86
CA LEU A 356 14.91 4.86 8.29
C LEU A 356 15.74 3.57 8.14
N ASP A 357 16.99 3.70 7.70
CA ASP A 357 17.95 2.60 7.53
C ASP A 357 19.35 3.02 7.99
N GLY A 358 19.73 2.54 9.17
CA GLY A 358 21.02 2.80 9.82
C GLY A 358 22.19 1.99 9.30
N SER A 359 22.12 1.47 8.07
CA SER A 359 23.21 0.73 7.42
C SER A 359 24.52 1.53 7.38
N GLN A 360 25.64 0.80 7.39
CA GLN A 360 26.96 1.44 7.43
C GLN A 360 27.22 2.30 6.17
N GLU A 361 26.65 1.92 5.03
CA GLU A 361 26.74 2.68 3.78
C GLU A 361 26.03 4.04 3.87
N ASN A 362 24.80 4.06 4.41
CA ASN A 362 24.04 5.30 4.59
C ASN A 362 24.73 6.23 5.60
N LYS A 363 25.29 5.68 6.68
CA LYS A 363 26.07 6.45 7.66
C LYS A 363 27.32 7.07 7.05
N LYS A 364 28.05 6.33 6.21
CA LYS A 364 29.20 6.86 5.46
C LYS A 364 28.77 7.99 4.52
N SER A 365 27.65 7.84 3.82
CA SER A 365 27.12 8.87 2.92
C SER A 365 26.69 10.15 3.67
N LEU A 366 26.07 10.00 4.85
CA LEU A 366 25.78 11.14 5.74
C LEU A 366 27.06 11.84 6.20
N GLN A 367 28.10 11.08 6.57
CA GLN A 367 29.38 11.67 6.98
C GLN A 367 30.03 12.43 5.82
N ALA A 368 30.02 11.87 4.60
CA ALA A 368 30.52 12.53 3.40
C ALA A 368 29.77 13.84 3.12
N ALA A 369 28.44 13.85 3.22
CA ALA A 369 27.63 15.06 3.06
C ALA A 369 27.95 16.13 4.14
N LYS A 370 28.17 15.72 5.40
CA LYS A 370 28.59 16.63 6.48
C LYS A 370 29.98 17.21 6.25
N SER A 371 30.91 16.40 5.77
CA SER A 371 32.25 16.86 5.39
C SER A 371 32.16 17.86 4.25
N ALA A 372 31.39 17.58 3.20
CA ALA A 372 31.17 18.50 2.08
C ALA A 372 30.54 19.83 2.53
N LEU A 373 29.55 19.78 3.42
CA LEU A 373 28.96 20.96 4.05
C LEU A 373 30.00 21.78 4.82
N SER A 374 30.82 21.12 5.65
CA SER A 374 31.88 21.78 6.40
C SER A 374 32.92 22.42 5.48
N VAL A 375 33.27 21.79 4.36
CA VAL A 375 34.21 22.35 3.39
C VAL A 375 33.60 23.56 2.70
N SER A 376 32.33 23.48 2.26
CA SER A 376 31.61 24.59 1.63
C SER A 376 31.48 25.81 2.56
N GLN A 377 31.27 25.58 3.87
CA GLN A 377 31.18 26.65 4.87
C GLN A 377 32.53 27.27 5.26
N ARG A 378 33.67 26.58 5.01
CA ARG A 378 35.02 27.09 5.29
C ARG A 378 35.51 28.00 4.16
N ASP A 379 34.98 29.22 4.12
CA ASP A 379 35.53 30.31 3.30
C ASP A 379 36.69 30.98 4.05
N TYR A 380 37.94 30.66 3.68
CA TYR A 380 39.14 31.22 4.31
C TYR A 380 39.24 32.74 4.14
N TYR A 381 38.67 33.31 3.08
CA TYR A 381 38.59 34.76 2.94
C TYR A 381 37.65 35.34 3.98
N LYS A 382 36.49 34.72 4.20
CA LYS A 382 35.54 35.15 5.23
C LYS A 382 36.10 35.00 6.65
N ILE A 383 36.88 33.95 6.92
CA ILE A 383 37.57 33.75 8.21
C ILE A 383 38.53 34.91 8.51
N LEU A 384 39.25 35.42 7.50
CA LEU A 384 40.11 36.59 7.64
C LEU A 384 39.37 37.93 7.47
N GLY A 385 38.06 37.93 7.17
CA GLY A 385 37.26 39.13 6.92
C GLY A 385 37.61 39.85 5.61
N LEU A 386 38.04 39.09 4.61
CA LEU A 386 38.51 39.56 3.31
C LEU A 386 37.55 39.19 2.17
N LYS A 387 37.67 39.90 1.06
CA LYS A 387 37.05 39.53 -0.22
C LYS A 387 38.02 38.64 -1.01
N LYS A 388 37.50 37.79 -1.91
CA LYS A 388 38.32 36.86 -2.72
C LYS A 388 39.40 37.56 -3.57
N ASN A 389 39.20 38.82 -3.94
CA ASN A 389 40.16 39.63 -4.69
C ASN A 389 41.21 40.37 -3.82
N ALA A 390 41.29 40.08 -2.52
CA ALA A 390 42.25 40.71 -1.61
C ALA A 390 43.70 40.50 -2.07
N SER A 391 44.54 41.52 -1.94
CA SER A 391 45.97 41.42 -2.25
C SER A 391 46.70 40.57 -1.21
N SER A 392 47.91 40.11 -1.53
CA SER A 392 48.76 39.38 -0.58
C SER A 392 49.09 40.23 0.67
N ASP A 393 49.11 41.56 0.54
CA ASP A 393 49.34 42.46 1.67
C ASP A 393 48.10 42.63 2.55
N ASP A 394 46.91 42.67 1.95
CA ASP A 394 45.64 42.66 2.68
C ASP A 394 45.47 41.38 3.51
N ILE A 395 45.87 40.23 2.95
CA ILE A 395 45.85 38.93 3.63
C ILE A 395 46.78 38.92 4.84
N LYS A 396 48.01 39.44 4.69
CA LYS A 396 48.96 39.57 5.81
C LYS A 396 48.45 40.52 6.89
N GLN A 397 47.86 41.66 6.51
CA GLN A 397 47.36 42.65 7.44
C GLN A 397 46.15 42.14 8.23
N ALA A 398 45.22 41.46 7.55
CA ALA A 398 44.06 40.84 8.17
C ALA A 398 44.47 39.72 9.13
N TYR A 399 45.40 38.85 8.74
CA TYR A 399 45.95 37.84 9.63
C TYR A 399 46.59 38.46 10.88
N ARG A 400 47.44 39.48 10.74
CA ARG A 400 48.05 40.17 11.89
C ARG A 400 47.00 40.72 12.86
N LYS A 401 45.98 41.41 12.33
CA LYS A 401 44.91 42.00 13.13
C LYS A 401 44.11 40.93 13.89
N SER A 402 43.70 39.87 13.18
CA SER A 402 42.88 38.81 13.74
C SER A 402 43.67 37.91 14.69
N ALA A 403 44.91 37.53 14.35
CA ALA A 403 45.79 36.74 15.21
C ALA A 403 46.11 37.45 16.53
N LEU A 404 46.37 38.76 16.51
CA LEU A 404 46.52 39.56 17.73
C LEU A 404 45.22 39.66 18.54
N LEU A 405 44.05 39.67 17.90
CA LEU A 405 42.76 39.76 18.61
C LEU A 405 42.41 38.46 19.34
N TYR A 406 42.70 37.31 18.72
CA TYR A 406 42.33 35.99 19.22
C TYR A 406 43.48 35.23 19.89
N HIS A 407 44.64 35.86 20.10
CA HIS A 407 45.80 35.21 20.74
C HIS A 407 45.46 34.68 22.15
N PRO A 408 45.85 33.44 22.51
CA PRO A 408 45.53 32.84 23.80
C PRO A 408 45.88 33.70 25.02
N ASP A 409 47.07 34.34 25.01
CA ASP A 409 47.56 35.17 26.12
C ASP A 409 46.68 36.38 26.47
N ARG A 410 45.83 36.84 25.54
CA ARG A 410 44.92 37.99 25.79
C ARG A 410 43.65 37.61 26.52
N HIS A 411 43.33 36.32 26.58
CA HIS A 411 42.05 35.83 27.10
C HIS A 411 42.24 34.86 28.27
N THR A 412 43.43 34.78 28.86
CA THR A 412 43.76 33.88 30.00
C THR A 412 42.92 34.12 31.25
N SER A 413 42.32 35.30 31.39
CA SER A 413 41.43 35.68 32.50
C SER A 413 39.92 35.53 32.19
N ALA A 414 39.55 35.04 31.01
CA ALA A 414 38.16 34.86 30.60
C ALA A 414 37.61 33.47 30.98
N ASP A 415 36.29 33.28 30.89
CA ASP A 415 35.64 32.00 31.20
C ASP A 415 36.15 30.87 30.30
N GLU A 416 36.25 29.64 30.82
CA GLU A 416 36.81 28.48 30.11
C GLU A 416 36.18 28.24 28.71
N ALA A 417 34.87 28.45 28.59
CA ALA A 417 34.16 28.36 27.32
C ALA A 417 34.63 29.43 26.30
N THR A 418 34.89 30.65 26.78
CA THR A 418 35.37 31.74 25.94
C THR A 418 36.83 31.56 25.54
N VAL A 419 37.69 31.09 26.44
CA VAL A 419 39.10 30.75 26.12
C VAL A 419 39.14 29.72 24.99
N LYS A 420 38.37 28.64 25.14
CA LYS A 420 38.28 27.57 24.13
C LYS A 420 37.76 28.06 22.78
N GLU A 421 36.80 28.98 22.77
CA GLU A 421 36.30 29.60 21.54
C GLU A 421 37.36 30.47 20.86
N LYS A 422 38.10 31.29 21.63
CA LYS A 422 39.16 32.16 21.11
C LYS A 422 40.34 31.35 20.57
N GLU A 423 40.74 30.27 21.25
CA GLU A 423 41.75 29.33 20.76
C GLU A 423 41.33 28.64 19.47
N ARG A 424 40.05 28.24 19.34
CA ARG A 424 39.52 27.67 18.11
C ARG A 424 39.61 28.67 16.95
N LYS A 425 39.16 29.91 17.18
CA LYS A 425 39.25 31.00 16.19
C LYS A 425 40.70 31.29 15.81
N PHE A 426 41.63 31.29 16.75
CA PHE A 426 43.05 31.49 16.48
C PHE A 426 43.63 30.40 15.56
N LYS A 427 43.23 29.14 15.76
CA LYS A 427 43.60 28.02 14.86
C LYS A 427 43.01 28.19 13.46
N GLU A 428 41.71 28.49 13.36
CA GLU A 428 41.02 28.74 12.09
C GLU A 428 41.66 29.89 11.29
N ILE A 429 42.07 30.98 11.97
CA ILE A 429 42.78 32.12 11.37
C ILE A 429 44.18 31.72 10.88
N GLY A 430 44.90 30.91 11.65
CA GLY A 430 46.21 30.38 11.26
C GLY A 430 46.13 29.48 10.03
N GLU A 431 45.11 28.63 9.98
CA GLU A 431 44.80 27.78 8.83
C GLU A 431 44.44 28.62 7.60
N ALA A 432 43.52 29.58 7.74
CA ALA A 432 43.17 30.47 6.63
C ALA A 432 44.37 31.21 6.04
N TYR A 433 45.27 31.71 6.90
CA TYR A 433 46.48 32.40 6.44
C TYR A 433 47.50 31.45 5.80
N SER A 434 47.67 30.22 6.27
CA SER A 434 48.62 29.27 5.68
C SER A 434 48.26 28.87 4.24
N ILE A 435 46.96 28.90 3.90
CA ILE A 435 46.44 28.65 2.56
C ILE A 435 46.52 29.90 1.70
N LEU A 436 46.02 31.03 2.21
CA LEU A 436 45.88 32.25 1.43
C LEU A 436 47.19 33.03 1.24
N SER A 437 48.19 32.84 2.09
CA SER A 437 49.48 33.54 2.00
C SER A 437 50.43 32.94 0.95
N ASP A 438 50.28 31.66 0.63
CA ASP A 438 51.05 30.97 -0.41
C ASP A 438 50.34 31.09 -1.77
N PRO A 439 50.95 31.74 -2.79
CA PRO A 439 50.31 31.93 -4.09
C PRO A 439 49.86 30.64 -4.78
N VAL A 440 50.58 29.53 -4.57
CA VAL A 440 50.26 28.24 -5.19
C VAL A 440 49.05 27.63 -4.48
N LYS A 441 49.08 27.55 -3.14
CA LYS A 441 47.97 27.01 -2.35
C LYS A 441 46.71 27.85 -2.48
N ARG A 442 46.84 29.18 -2.53
CA ARG A 442 45.74 30.10 -2.78
C ARG A 442 45.10 29.82 -4.13
N ARG A 443 45.89 29.64 -5.19
CA ARG A 443 45.37 29.32 -6.53
C ARG A 443 44.68 27.96 -6.54
N GLN A 444 45.25 26.95 -5.89
CA GLN A 444 44.62 25.63 -5.77
C GLN A 444 43.31 25.70 -4.98
N TYR A 445 43.27 26.46 -3.90
CA TYR A 445 42.05 26.73 -3.14
C TYR A 445 41.00 27.49 -3.96
N ASP A 446 41.40 28.55 -4.66
CA ASP A 446 40.51 29.34 -5.53
C ASP A 446 39.96 28.52 -6.71
N ASN A 447 40.70 27.52 -7.17
CA ASN A 447 40.30 26.57 -8.20
C ASN A 447 39.53 25.34 -7.65
N GLY A 448 39.37 25.21 -6.33
CA GLY A 448 38.71 24.05 -5.69
C GLY A 448 39.54 22.76 -5.64
N GLU A 449 40.84 22.83 -5.95
CA GLU A 449 41.78 21.70 -5.95
C GLU A 449 42.35 21.40 -4.54
N LEU A 450 42.18 22.31 -3.58
CA LEU A 450 42.70 22.20 -2.22
C LEU A 450 41.54 22.28 -1.21
N SER A 451 41.21 21.15 -0.58
CA SER A 451 40.20 21.09 0.50
C SER A 451 40.86 21.41 1.85
N GLY A 452 40.10 21.99 2.78
CA GLY A 452 40.66 22.45 4.06
C GLY A 452 41.32 21.36 4.91
N ASP A 453 40.93 20.10 4.74
CA ASP A 453 41.52 18.97 5.46
C ASP A 453 42.82 18.45 4.79
N ASP A 454 43.00 18.61 3.47
CA ASP A 454 44.20 18.12 2.74
C ASP A 454 45.43 19.00 3.01
N ALA A 455 45.22 20.27 3.31
CA ALA A 455 46.30 21.23 3.45
C ALA A 455 46.94 21.27 4.85
N PHE A 456 46.25 20.76 5.87
CA PHE A 456 46.74 20.69 7.25
C PHE A 456 47.39 19.33 7.60
N GLY A 457 47.27 18.33 6.71
CA GLY A 457 47.67 16.94 6.95
C GLY A 457 49.13 16.56 6.69
N GLN A 458 49.98 17.43 6.11
CA GLN A 458 51.38 17.06 5.76
C GLN A 458 52.47 18.04 6.22
N GLY A 459 52.14 19.10 6.94
CA GLY A 459 53.15 20.04 7.46
C GLY A 459 52.73 20.57 8.81
N ASN A 460 53.43 20.17 9.86
CA ASN A 460 53.17 20.51 11.25
C ASN A 460 53.50 22.00 11.54
N VAL A 461 52.87 22.93 10.83
CA VAL A 461 53.00 24.36 11.09
C VAL A 461 51.98 24.72 12.16
N SER A 462 52.40 24.62 13.42
CA SER A 462 51.61 25.11 14.56
C SER A 462 51.20 26.56 14.30
N ALA A 463 49.93 26.91 14.56
CA ALA A 463 49.44 28.29 14.47
C ALA A 463 50.31 29.27 15.29
N HIS A 464 50.96 28.77 16.34
CA HIS A 464 51.93 29.50 17.15
C HIS A 464 53.26 29.75 16.40
N ASN A 465 53.75 28.78 15.62
CA ASN A 465 54.95 28.96 14.79
C ASN A 465 54.71 29.95 13.64
N LEU A 466 53.51 29.95 13.06
CA LEU A 466 53.11 30.92 12.05
C LEU A 466 53.03 32.34 12.64
N PHE A 467 52.52 32.46 13.86
CA PHE A 467 52.45 33.71 14.60
C PHE A 467 53.85 34.27 14.90
N THR A 468 54.78 33.44 15.40
CA THR A 468 56.15 33.88 15.70
C THR A 468 56.94 34.27 14.44
N GLN A 469 56.67 33.64 13.28
CA GLN A 469 57.25 34.04 11.99
C GLN A 469 56.74 35.41 11.51
N VAL A 470 55.47 35.73 11.74
CA VAL A 470 54.87 37.01 11.33
C VAL A 470 55.15 38.14 12.33
N PHE A 471 55.41 37.79 13.60
CA PHE A 471 55.76 38.68 14.71
C PHE A 471 57.12 38.31 15.34
N PRO A 472 58.25 38.50 14.62
CA PRO A 472 59.58 38.26 15.17
C PRO A 472 59.86 39.23 16.33
N GLY A 473 59.73 38.73 17.57
CA GLY A 473 59.80 39.51 18.81
C GLY A 473 58.79 39.07 19.88
N PHE A 474 57.72 38.38 19.49
CA PHE A 474 56.79 37.70 20.40
C PHE A 474 57.32 36.27 20.70
N GLY A 475 58.41 36.18 21.46
CA GLY A 475 58.99 34.91 21.91
C GLY A 475 58.38 34.40 23.21
N THR A 476 58.41 33.08 23.40
CA THR A 476 57.85 32.26 24.50
C THR A 476 58.41 32.54 25.90
N SER A 477 58.31 33.78 26.38
CA SER A 477 58.57 34.15 27.76
C SER A 477 57.58 35.22 28.13
N THR A 478 56.76 34.94 29.15
CA THR A 478 55.84 35.86 29.84
C THR A 478 56.26 37.33 29.69
N VAL A 479 55.63 38.06 28.76
CA VAL A 479 55.78 39.51 28.65
C VAL A 479 54.61 40.16 29.36
N HIS A 480 54.88 40.76 30.52
CA HIS A 480 53.99 41.70 31.16
C HIS A 480 53.84 42.95 30.29
N PHE A 481 52.61 43.30 29.92
CA PHE A 481 52.28 44.55 29.25
C PHE A 481 52.34 45.71 30.26
N TYR A 482 53.33 46.60 30.14
CA TYR A 482 53.30 47.92 30.78
C TYR A 482 52.75 48.95 29.79
N PHE A 483 51.68 49.63 30.21
CA PHE A 483 51.03 50.70 29.45
C PHE A 483 51.67 52.06 29.75
N GLY A 484 51.80 52.87 28.70
CA GLY A 484 51.80 54.33 28.75
C GLY A 484 50.55 54.85 28.07
#